data_AF-A0A9P1D0U7-F1
#
_entry.id   AF-A0A9P1D0U7-F1
#
_cell.length_a   1.000
_cell.length_b   1.000
_cell.length_c   1.000
_cell.angle_alpha   90.00
_cell.angle_beta   90.00
_cell.angle_gamma   90.00
#
_symmetry.space_group_name_H-M   'P 1'
#
loop_
_entity.id
_entity.type
_entity.pdbx_description
1 polymer ?
#
loop_
_entity_poly.entity_id
_entity_poly.type
_entity_poly.pdbx_seq_one_letter_code
_entity_poly.pdbx_strand_id
1 'polypeptide(L)'
;MANEPSMVRRHSRLSDGGMMERRHSQPKMRRGPLPQVVVRNFIAEVEPNILRAWLKIFDPEYRFHITSDQFCMGMERAGYAGDVYLLFQRLDTDNSGKLTLDEIDEDAAKLCLTFKQWCVASFESPLDMVYRLSRGKDYLSEEDFKLRCRLFDWKDGQEEWLWKGVALHNEEYVRPEMLKWMALGKEEHREKEELKKLAMKVHAVKIRERQMLAQAAGEQVHKYEMAKAVKALCWPGEFRILWKALDKDP
;
A
#
# COMPACT_ATOMS: atom_id res chain seq x y z
N MET A 1 -79.30 -41.63 37.70
CA MET A 1 -78.18 -42.50 38.12
C MET A 1 -76.89 -41.73 37.83
N ALA A 2 -75.97 -41.74 38.79
CA ALA A 2 -74.78 -40.90 38.88
C ALA A 2 -73.77 -41.08 37.73
N ASN A 3 -73.09 -40.02 37.28
CA ASN A 3 -71.73 -39.67 37.70
C ASN A 3 -71.17 -38.48 36.88
N GLU A 4 -70.68 -37.45 37.57
CA GLU A 4 -69.61 -36.54 37.14
C GLU A 4 -68.26 -37.05 37.74
N PRO A 5 -67.06 -36.45 37.52
CA PRO A 5 -66.64 -35.26 36.74
C PRO A 5 -65.40 -35.55 35.82
N SER A 6 -64.84 -34.67 34.98
CA SER A 6 -63.96 -33.53 35.34
C SER A 6 -63.22 -32.98 34.11
N MET A 7 -63.25 -31.65 33.94
CA MET A 7 -62.28 -30.71 33.29
C MET A 7 -61.79 -31.04 31.86
N VAL A 8 -61.77 -30.09 30.91
CA VAL A 8 -60.87 -28.93 30.89
C VAL A 8 -61.44 -27.79 30.01
N ARG A 9 -61.39 -26.58 30.60
CA ARG A 9 -61.36 -25.19 30.05
C ARG A 9 -60.76 -25.07 28.62
N ARG A 10 -60.98 -24.07 27.75
CA ARG A 10 -61.59 -22.73 27.77
C ARG A 10 -61.43 -22.15 26.35
N HIS A 11 -62.25 -21.13 26.06
CA HIS A 11 -62.04 -20.00 25.12
C HIS A 11 -62.21 -20.20 23.60
N SER A 12 -63.43 -19.85 23.18
CA SER A 12 -63.87 -19.18 21.95
C SER A 12 -62.79 -18.60 21.03
N ARG A 13 -62.74 -19.11 19.79
CA ARG A 13 -62.08 -18.46 18.64
C ARG A 13 -63.12 -17.63 17.88
N LEU A 14 -62.90 -16.32 17.83
CA LEU A 14 -63.51 -15.44 16.84
C LEU A 14 -62.66 -15.47 15.56
N SER A 15 -63.37 -15.42 14.45
CA SER A 15 -62.97 -15.66 13.07
C SER A 15 -62.15 -14.53 12.44
N ASP A 16 -60.95 -14.90 11.99
CA ASP A 16 -60.38 -14.74 10.64
C ASP A 16 -60.66 -13.44 9.87
N GLY A 17 -59.81 -12.43 10.09
CA GLY A 17 -59.61 -11.29 9.21
C GLY A 17 -58.27 -11.42 8.49
N GLY A 18 -58.27 -12.03 7.30
CA GLY A 18 -57.08 -12.21 6.48
C GLY A 18 -56.55 -10.90 5.90
N MET A 19 -55.54 -10.32 6.52
CA MET A 19 -54.66 -9.32 5.89
C MET A 19 -53.65 -10.06 5.00
N MET A 20 -53.85 -10.02 3.68
CA MET A 20 -52.80 -10.37 2.72
C MET A 20 -51.67 -9.33 2.81
N GLU A 21 -50.60 -9.69 3.49
CA GLU A 21 -49.34 -8.95 3.51
C GLU A 21 -48.71 -9.03 2.11
N ARG A 22 -48.89 -7.97 1.30
CA ARG A 22 -48.20 -7.82 0.02
C ARG A 22 -46.71 -7.66 0.31
N ARG A 23 -45.97 -8.77 0.24
CA ARG A 23 -44.50 -8.76 0.17
C ARG A 23 -44.10 -7.96 -1.06
N HIS A 24 -43.70 -6.71 -0.84
CA HIS A 24 -43.05 -5.90 -1.86
C HIS A 24 -41.65 -6.49 -2.08
N SER A 25 -41.56 -7.45 -3.00
CA SER A 25 -40.27 -7.85 -3.55
C SER A 25 -39.71 -6.65 -4.31
N GLN A 26 -38.75 -5.94 -3.70
CA GLN A 26 -37.98 -4.93 -4.41
C GLN A 26 -37.39 -5.55 -5.69
N PRO A 27 -37.49 -4.87 -6.84
CA PRO A 27 -36.92 -5.39 -8.07
C PRO A 27 -35.41 -5.50 -7.89
N LYS A 28 -34.85 -6.70 -8.13
CA LYS A 28 -33.40 -6.90 -8.19
C LYS A 28 -32.87 -6.01 -9.32
N MET A 29 -32.26 -4.87 -8.97
CA MET A 29 -31.52 -4.04 -9.93
C MET A 29 -30.56 -4.95 -10.68
N ARG A 30 -30.68 -4.99 -12.01
CA ARG A 30 -29.64 -5.59 -12.86
C ARG A 30 -28.38 -4.77 -12.61
N ARG A 31 -27.41 -5.33 -11.89
CA ARG A 31 -26.12 -4.68 -11.69
C ARG A 31 -25.50 -4.54 -13.08
N GLY A 32 -25.32 -3.30 -13.52
CA GLY A 32 -24.53 -3.00 -14.72
C GLY A 32 -23.09 -3.51 -14.56
N PRO A 33 -22.27 -3.42 -15.61
CA PRO A 33 -20.87 -3.83 -15.52
C PRO A 33 -20.15 -3.13 -14.35
N LEU A 34 -19.15 -3.84 -13.82
CA LEU A 34 -18.26 -3.28 -12.81
C LEU A 34 -17.53 -2.05 -13.37
N PRO A 35 -17.31 -0.99 -12.57
CA PRO A 35 -16.76 0.27 -13.06
C PRO A 35 -15.37 0.10 -13.71
N GLN A 36 -14.51 -0.75 -13.16
CA GLN A 36 -13.22 -1.11 -13.73
C GLN A 36 -13.33 -1.82 -15.08
N VAL A 37 -14.40 -2.59 -15.32
CA VAL A 37 -14.65 -3.22 -16.63
C VAL A 37 -15.08 -2.17 -17.65
N VAL A 38 -15.90 -1.20 -17.23
CA VAL A 38 -16.32 -0.08 -18.09
C VAL A 38 -15.09 0.73 -18.52
N VAL A 39 -14.26 1.14 -17.56
CA VAL A 39 -13.04 1.91 -17.84
C VAL A 39 -12.08 1.13 -18.71
N ARG A 40 -11.77 -0.12 -18.39
CA ARG A 40 -10.83 -0.92 -19.19
C ARG A 40 -11.30 -1.14 -20.61
N ASN A 41 -12.58 -1.45 -20.82
CA ASN A 41 -13.11 -1.65 -22.17
C ASN A 41 -13.04 -0.35 -22.97
N PHE A 42 -13.44 0.78 -22.39
CA PHE A 42 -13.38 2.07 -23.06
C PHE A 42 -11.93 2.46 -23.39
N ILE A 43 -11.01 2.32 -22.43
CA ILE A 43 -9.60 2.65 -22.65
C ILE A 43 -9.00 1.75 -23.74
N ALA A 44 -9.32 0.46 -23.76
CA ALA A 44 -8.80 -0.46 -24.77
C ALA A 44 -9.23 -0.11 -26.21
N GLU A 45 -10.37 0.57 -26.38
CA GLU A 45 -10.80 1.11 -27.69
C GLU A 45 -9.94 2.30 -28.15
N VAL A 46 -9.38 3.06 -27.20
CA VAL A 46 -8.56 4.27 -27.46
C VAL A 46 -7.07 3.94 -27.53
N GLU A 47 -6.59 3.11 -26.61
CA GLU A 47 -5.21 2.69 -26.46
C GLU A 47 -5.20 1.25 -25.89
N PRO A 48 -4.92 0.23 -26.73
CA PRO A 48 -4.99 -1.17 -26.32
C PRO A 48 -4.07 -1.53 -25.14
N ASN A 49 -2.96 -0.82 -24.98
CA ASN A 49 -2.04 -1.04 -23.86
C ASN A 49 -2.44 -0.19 -22.65
N ILE A 50 -3.01 -0.83 -21.62
CA ILE A 50 -3.53 -0.13 -20.43
C ILE A 50 -2.46 0.71 -19.70
N LEU A 51 -1.20 0.27 -19.67
CA LEU A 51 -0.11 1.02 -19.02
C LEU A 51 0.18 2.31 -19.77
N ARG A 52 0.30 2.21 -21.09
CA ARG A 52 0.50 3.35 -21.96
C ARG A 52 -0.69 4.29 -21.92
N ALA A 53 -1.91 3.76 -21.93
CA ALA A 53 -3.13 4.53 -21.80
C ALA A 53 -3.17 5.31 -20.49
N TRP A 54 -2.87 4.63 -19.37
CA TRP A 54 -2.81 5.24 -18.06
C TRP A 54 -1.86 6.45 -18.02
N LEU A 55 -0.62 6.24 -18.46
CA LEU A 55 0.41 7.27 -18.47
C LEU A 55 0.13 8.41 -19.46
N LYS A 56 -0.50 8.11 -20.61
CA LYS A 56 -0.78 9.10 -21.64
C LYS A 56 -2.02 9.94 -21.33
N ILE A 57 -3.08 9.32 -20.83
CA ILE A 57 -4.40 9.93 -20.68
C ILE A 57 -4.54 10.58 -19.31
N PHE A 58 -4.05 9.92 -18.25
CA PHE A 58 -4.33 10.33 -16.88
C PHE A 58 -3.10 10.79 -16.09
N ASP A 59 -1.97 10.09 -16.22
CA ASP A 59 -0.78 10.31 -15.38
C ASP A 59 0.49 10.65 -16.19
N PRO A 60 0.51 11.77 -16.95
CA PRO A 60 1.67 12.17 -17.74
C PRO A 60 2.87 12.60 -16.89
N GLU A 61 2.66 12.90 -15.61
CA GLU A 61 3.74 13.23 -14.67
C GLU A 61 4.26 12.04 -13.87
N TYR A 62 3.76 10.83 -14.10
CA TYR A 62 4.22 9.59 -13.46
C TYR A 62 4.11 9.63 -11.92
N ARG A 63 3.01 10.18 -11.40
CA ARG A 63 2.73 10.22 -9.96
C ARG A 63 2.19 8.89 -9.41
N PHE A 64 1.83 7.97 -10.29
CA PHE A 64 1.22 6.67 -9.98
C PHE A 64 -0.12 6.76 -9.25
N HIS A 65 -0.71 7.94 -9.20
CA HIS A 65 -2.06 8.20 -8.76
C HIS A 65 -2.61 9.40 -9.55
N ILE A 66 -3.92 9.51 -9.66
CA ILE A 66 -4.58 10.64 -10.33
C ILE A 66 -5.71 11.18 -9.46
N THR A 67 -5.97 12.48 -9.51
CA THR A 67 -7.11 13.09 -8.83
C THR A 67 -8.41 12.86 -9.61
N SER A 68 -9.56 13.13 -8.98
CA SER A 68 -10.85 13.16 -9.66
C SER A 68 -10.83 14.08 -10.89
N ASP A 69 -10.23 15.26 -10.80
CA ASP A 69 -10.17 16.19 -11.93
C ASP A 69 -9.34 15.62 -13.10
N GLN A 70 -8.18 15.01 -12.80
CA GLN A 70 -7.35 14.38 -13.82
C GLN A 70 -8.07 13.22 -14.51
N PHE A 71 -8.77 12.38 -13.75
CA PHE A 71 -9.58 11.30 -14.29
C PHE A 71 -10.72 11.83 -15.17
N CYS A 72 -11.48 12.80 -14.66
CA CYS A 72 -12.60 13.42 -15.37
C CYS A 72 -12.14 14.02 -16.71
N MET A 73 -11.12 14.88 -16.66
CA MET A 73 -10.56 15.51 -17.85
C MET A 73 -9.99 14.48 -18.84
N GLY A 74 -9.34 13.42 -18.34
CA GLY A 74 -8.77 12.37 -19.18
C GLY A 74 -9.85 11.59 -19.95
N MET A 75 -10.90 11.14 -19.26
CA MET A 75 -12.01 10.40 -19.87
C MET A 75 -12.80 11.26 -20.86
N GLU A 76 -13.07 12.53 -20.51
CA GLU A 76 -13.76 13.47 -21.40
C GLU A 76 -12.95 13.75 -22.67
N ARG A 77 -11.65 14.00 -22.54
CA ARG A 77 -10.74 14.21 -23.69
C ARG A 77 -10.64 12.97 -24.58
N ALA A 78 -10.72 11.78 -23.99
CA ALA A 78 -10.76 10.51 -24.71
C ALA A 78 -12.12 10.25 -25.39
N GLY A 79 -13.15 11.06 -25.11
CA GLY A 79 -14.46 10.96 -25.74
C GLY A 79 -15.46 10.05 -25.03
N TYR A 80 -15.26 9.77 -23.74
CA TYR A 80 -16.23 8.97 -22.98
C TYR A 80 -17.55 9.73 -22.81
N ALA A 81 -18.65 9.13 -23.25
CA ALA A 81 -19.97 9.76 -23.27
C ALA A 81 -20.82 9.54 -22.00
N GLY A 82 -20.33 8.75 -21.04
CA GLY A 82 -21.05 8.45 -19.80
C GLY A 82 -20.78 9.46 -18.67
N ASP A 83 -21.44 9.26 -17.54
CA ASP A 83 -21.20 10.05 -16.33
C ASP A 83 -19.85 9.67 -15.71
N VAL A 84 -18.83 10.49 -15.97
CA VAL A 84 -17.45 10.25 -15.53
C VAL A 84 -17.31 10.41 -14.02
N TYR A 85 -18.02 11.37 -13.43
CA TYR A 85 -17.93 11.64 -11.99
C TYR A 85 -18.50 10.47 -11.19
N LEU A 86 -19.66 9.95 -11.59
CA LEU A 86 -20.23 8.74 -11.00
C LEU A 86 -19.31 7.52 -11.19
N LEU A 87 -18.62 7.44 -12.33
CA LEU A 87 -17.67 6.35 -12.58
C LEU A 87 -16.47 6.42 -11.64
N PHE A 88 -15.90 7.62 -11.44
CA PHE A 88 -14.82 7.87 -10.48
C PHE A 88 -15.23 7.44 -9.06
N GLN A 89 -16.38 7.91 -8.57
CA GLN A 89 -16.87 7.57 -7.22
C GLN A 89 -17.06 6.07 -7.01
N ARG A 90 -17.33 5.31 -8.08
CA ARG A 90 -17.47 3.85 -7.99
C ARG A 90 -16.13 3.11 -8.05
N LEU A 91 -15.08 3.75 -8.56
CA LEU A 91 -13.71 3.21 -8.60
C LEU A 91 -12.96 3.52 -7.31
N ASP A 92 -13.13 4.72 -6.76
CA ASP A 92 -12.48 5.22 -5.53
C ASP A 92 -13.10 4.54 -4.30
N THR A 93 -12.79 3.25 -4.15
CA THR A 93 -13.43 2.39 -3.14
C THR A 93 -12.98 2.71 -1.73
N ASP A 94 -11.80 3.32 -1.56
CA ASP A 94 -11.26 3.75 -0.28
C ASP A 94 -11.63 5.20 0.08
N ASN A 95 -12.31 5.92 -0.83
CA ASN A 95 -12.63 7.35 -0.71
C ASN A 95 -11.40 8.22 -0.45
N SER A 96 -10.26 7.87 -1.04
CA SER A 96 -9.03 8.64 -0.95
C SER A 96 -9.11 9.96 -1.75
N GLY A 97 -10.09 10.08 -2.64
CA GLY A 97 -10.21 11.20 -3.59
C GLY A 97 -9.17 11.11 -4.72
N LYS A 98 -8.51 9.96 -4.85
CA LYS A 98 -7.53 9.65 -5.88
C LYS A 98 -7.82 8.27 -6.44
N LEU A 99 -7.33 8.02 -7.66
CA LEU A 99 -7.29 6.69 -8.22
C LEU A 99 -5.86 6.24 -8.46
N THR A 100 -5.59 4.98 -8.17
CA THR A 100 -4.37 4.28 -8.60
C THR A 100 -4.71 3.26 -9.68
N LEU A 101 -3.69 2.82 -10.43
CA LEU A 101 -3.92 1.88 -11.54
C LEU A 101 -4.53 0.55 -11.05
N ASP A 102 -4.25 0.10 -9.83
CA ASP A 102 -4.77 -1.17 -9.30
C ASP A 102 -6.28 -1.16 -9.08
N GLU A 103 -6.89 0.01 -8.89
CA GLU A 103 -8.35 0.14 -8.81
C GLU A 103 -9.04 -0.01 -10.18
N ILE A 104 -8.27 0.04 -11.27
CA ILE A 104 -8.73 -0.19 -12.64
C ILE A 104 -8.26 -1.55 -13.16
N ASP A 105 -6.98 -1.87 -12.99
CA ASP A 105 -6.34 -3.11 -13.42
C ASP A 105 -5.20 -3.51 -12.46
N GLU A 106 -5.52 -4.38 -11.51
CA GLU A 106 -4.59 -4.89 -10.48
C GLU A 106 -3.36 -5.58 -11.09
N ASP A 107 -3.56 -6.38 -12.15
CA ASP A 107 -2.48 -7.14 -12.78
C ASP A 107 -1.47 -6.21 -13.47
N ALA A 108 -1.96 -5.22 -14.22
CA ALA A 108 -1.12 -4.22 -14.85
C ALA A 108 -0.41 -3.35 -13.82
N ALA A 109 -1.11 -2.94 -12.75
CA ALA A 109 -0.52 -2.16 -11.66
C ALA A 109 0.62 -2.92 -10.99
N LYS A 110 0.40 -4.20 -10.68
CA LYS A 110 1.42 -5.07 -10.09
C LYS A 110 2.64 -5.20 -11.00
N LEU A 111 2.44 -5.48 -12.29
CA LEU A 111 3.54 -5.59 -13.27
C LEU A 111 4.34 -4.29 -13.37
N CYS A 112 3.66 -3.14 -13.43
CA CYS A 112 4.31 -1.83 -13.49
C CYS A 112 5.12 -1.55 -12.21
N LEU A 113 4.56 -1.86 -11.05
CA LEU A 113 5.20 -1.67 -9.76
C LEU A 113 6.45 -2.54 -9.60
N THR A 114 6.36 -3.83 -9.92
CA THR A 114 7.52 -4.74 -9.82
C THR A 114 8.61 -4.34 -10.81
N PHE A 115 8.24 -3.91 -12.02
CA PHE A 115 9.20 -3.38 -12.99
C PHE A 115 9.89 -2.10 -12.50
N LYS A 116 9.13 -1.12 -11.97
CA LYS A 116 9.69 0.11 -11.38
C LYS A 116 10.70 -0.23 -10.27
N GLN A 117 10.32 -1.13 -9.36
CA GLN A 117 11.18 -1.57 -8.26
C GLN A 117 12.45 -2.24 -8.76
N TRP A 118 12.35 -3.12 -9.75
CA TRP A 118 13.50 -3.77 -10.37
C TRP A 118 14.44 -2.75 -11.03
N CYS A 119 13.92 -1.78 -11.80
CA CYS A 119 14.75 -0.73 -12.40
C CYS A 119 15.48 0.09 -11.33
N VAL A 120 14.77 0.52 -10.29
CA VAL A 120 15.33 1.31 -9.19
C VAL A 120 16.36 0.50 -8.38
N ALA A 121 16.22 -0.82 -8.27
CA ALA A 121 17.21 -1.67 -7.61
C ALA A 121 18.44 -1.95 -8.49
N SER A 122 18.24 -2.16 -9.79
CA SER A 122 19.24 -2.78 -10.67
C SER A 122 20.20 -1.79 -11.35
N PHE A 123 19.78 -0.54 -11.53
CA PHE A 123 20.55 0.48 -12.26
C PHE A 123 20.74 1.73 -11.42
N GLU A 124 21.81 2.48 -11.63
CA GLU A 124 22.10 3.67 -10.82
C GLU A 124 21.27 4.89 -11.23
N SER A 125 20.99 5.02 -12.52
CA SER A 125 20.30 6.16 -13.13
C SER A 125 19.62 5.74 -14.45
N PRO A 126 18.76 6.58 -15.03
CA PRO A 126 18.27 6.39 -16.39
C PRO A 126 19.38 6.16 -17.44
N LEU A 127 20.48 6.92 -17.34
CA LEU A 127 21.62 6.79 -18.23
C LEU A 127 22.29 5.43 -18.08
N ASP A 128 22.49 4.96 -16.84
CA ASP A 128 23.04 3.64 -16.54
C ASP A 128 22.15 2.52 -17.09
N MET A 129 20.83 2.62 -16.88
CA MET A 129 19.88 1.65 -17.43
C MET A 129 19.96 1.57 -18.94
N VAL A 130 19.88 2.71 -19.63
CA VAL A 130 19.97 2.75 -21.10
C VAL A 130 21.30 2.16 -21.55
N TYR A 131 22.43 2.62 -21.02
CA TYR A 131 23.76 2.16 -21.40
C TYR A 131 23.93 0.63 -21.21
N ARG A 132 23.51 0.09 -20.07
CA ARG A 132 23.67 -1.33 -19.76
C ARG A 132 22.73 -2.23 -20.56
N LEU A 133 21.48 -1.82 -20.74
CA LEU A 133 20.51 -2.59 -21.52
C LEU A 133 20.77 -2.49 -23.03
N SER A 134 21.30 -1.38 -23.51
CA SER A 134 21.55 -1.15 -24.95
C SER A 134 22.89 -1.68 -25.47
N ARG A 135 23.70 -2.30 -24.60
CA ARG A 135 25.08 -2.73 -24.91
C ARG A 135 26.01 -1.56 -25.23
N GLY A 136 25.84 -0.46 -24.51
CA GLY A 136 26.71 0.71 -24.54
C GLY A 136 26.26 1.85 -25.45
N LYS A 137 25.06 1.77 -26.03
CA LYS A 137 24.46 2.85 -26.83
C LYS A 137 23.83 3.92 -25.94
N ASP A 138 23.64 5.11 -26.50
CA ASP A 138 22.95 6.25 -25.88
C ASP A 138 21.41 6.20 -26.00
N TYR A 139 20.88 5.15 -26.65
CA TYR A 139 19.46 4.86 -26.74
C TYR A 139 19.20 3.36 -26.55
N LEU A 140 18.00 3.03 -26.08
CA LEU A 140 17.54 1.66 -25.91
C LEU A 140 16.50 1.34 -26.99
N SER A 141 16.68 0.26 -27.76
CA SER A 141 15.66 -0.23 -28.71
C SER A 141 14.75 -1.27 -28.04
N GLU A 142 13.61 -1.57 -28.67
CA GLU A 142 12.69 -2.61 -28.20
C GLU A 142 13.38 -3.98 -28.10
N GLU A 143 14.18 -4.36 -29.10
CA GLU A 143 14.86 -5.66 -29.11
C GLU A 143 15.90 -5.75 -27.99
N ASP A 144 16.69 -4.69 -27.81
CA ASP A 144 17.65 -4.60 -26.72
C ASP A 144 16.92 -4.68 -25.38
N PHE A 145 15.83 -3.94 -25.18
CA PHE A 145 15.01 -3.99 -23.97
C PHE A 145 14.52 -5.42 -23.66
N LYS A 146 13.82 -6.06 -24.61
CA LYS A 146 13.21 -7.40 -24.43
C LYS A 146 14.26 -8.46 -24.11
N LEU A 147 15.39 -8.44 -24.82
CA LEU A 147 16.47 -9.40 -24.60
C LEU A 147 17.19 -9.13 -23.27
N ARG A 148 17.49 -7.87 -22.99
CA ARG A 148 18.41 -7.51 -21.90
C ARG A 148 17.74 -7.44 -20.54
N CYS A 149 16.45 -7.11 -20.46
CA CYS A 149 15.70 -7.26 -19.21
C CYS A 149 15.87 -8.68 -18.65
N ARG A 150 15.65 -9.71 -19.47
CA ARG A 150 15.81 -11.12 -19.08
C ARG A 150 17.23 -11.45 -18.62
N LEU A 151 18.23 -10.91 -19.31
CA LEU A 151 19.65 -11.11 -18.95
C LEU A 151 20.09 -10.34 -17.70
N PHE A 152 19.31 -9.35 -17.25
CA PHE A 152 19.52 -8.61 -16.01
C PHE A 152 18.52 -9.03 -14.91
N ASP A 153 18.14 -10.32 -14.91
CA ASP A 153 17.29 -10.94 -13.89
C ASP A 153 15.88 -10.35 -13.74
N TRP A 154 15.34 -9.71 -14.80
CA TRP A 154 13.90 -9.48 -14.86
C TRP A 154 13.16 -10.80 -15.08
N LYS A 155 12.19 -11.12 -14.20
CA LYS A 155 11.55 -12.44 -14.16
C LYS A 155 10.05 -12.45 -14.44
N ASP A 156 9.36 -11.31 -14.29
CA ASP A 156 7.90 -11.27 -14.45
C ASP A 156 7.47 -11.27 -15.93
N GLY A 157 8.43 -11.17 -16.87
CA GLY A 157 8.17 -11.24 -18.30
C GLY A 157 7.45 -10.00 -18.84
N GLN A 158 6.58 -10.20 -19.84
CA GLN A 158 5.74 -9.13 -20.41
C GLN A 158 6.53 -7.94 -20.97
N GLU A 159 7.75 -8.16 -21.47
CA GLU A 159 8.63 -7.07 -21.90
C GLU A 159 8.05 -6.29 -23.08
N GLU A 160 7.31 -6.97 -23.97
CA GLU A 160 6.59 -6.33 -25.07
C GLU A 160 5.49 -5.38 -24.58
N TRP A 161 4.78 -5.78 -23.53
CA TRP A 161 3.74 -4.96 -22.92
C TRP A 161 4.31 -3.78 -22.14
N LEU A 162 5.38 -4.03 -21.37
CA LEU A 162 6.12 -3.01 -20.63
C LEU A 162 6.75 -1.98 -21.55
N TRP A 163 7.30 -2.40 -22.70
CA TRP A 163 7.92 -1.52 -23.67
C TRP A 163 6.98 -0.39 -24.08
N LYS A 164 5.70 -0.68 -24.32
CA LYS A 164 4.72 0.36 -24.70
C LYS A 164 4.53 1.45 -23.64
N GLY A 165 4.70 1.11 -22.36
CA GLY A 165 4.69 2.10 -21.27
C GLY A 165 6.03 2.83 -21.11
N VAL A 166 7.15 2.12 -21.26
CA VAL A 166 8.51 2.69 -21.15
C VAL A 166 8.81 3.64 -22.32
N ALA A 167 8.36 3.29 -23.52
CA ALA A 167 8.55 3.98 -24.78
C ALA A 167 7.34 4.88 -25.13
N LEU A 168 6.75 5.54 -24.11
CA LEU A 168 5.47 6.25 -24.18
C LEU A 168 5.33 7.22 -25.35
N HIS A 169 6.39 7.99 -25.65
CA HIS A 169 6.38 9.03 -26.68
C HIS A 169 7.00 8.59 -28.01
N ASN A 170 7.78 7.52 -28.02
CA ASN A 170 8.47 7.00 -29.20
C ASN A 170 8.70 5.50 -29.04
N GLU A 171 7.98 4.70 -29.82
CA GLU A 171 8.03 3.23 -29.73
C GLU A 171 9.31 2.62 -30.32
N GLU A 172 10.12 3.38 -31.05
CA GLU A 172 11.34 2.88 -31.67
C GLU A 172 12.52 2.91 -30.71
N TYR A 173 12.64 3.97 -29.92
CA TYR A 173 13.78 4.17 -29.03
C TYR A 173 13.44 4.97 -27.78
N VAL A 174 14.10 4.59 -26.69
CA VAL A 174 14.05 5.26 -25.39
C VAL A 174 15.41 5.86 -25.09
N ARG A 175 15.42 7.15 -24.76
CA ARG A 175 16.61 7.87 -24.28
C ARG A 175 16.50 8.13 -22.78
N PRO A 176 17.62 8.38 -22.08
CA PRO A 176 17.62 8.59 -20.63
C PRO A 176 16.62 9.65 -20.15
N GLU A 177 16.43 10.73 -20.91
CA GLU A 177 15.54 11.86 -20.57
C GLU A 177 14.05 11.47 -20.59
N MET A 178 13.71 10.34 -21.24
CA MET A 178 12.35 9.82 -21.33
C MET A 178 11.97 8.97 -20.10
N LEU A 179 12.94 8.59 -19.27
CA LEU A 179 12.76 7.75 -18.08
C LEU A 179 12.68 8.58 -16.79
N LYS A 180 11.98 9.73 -16.83
CA LYS A 180 11.85 10.64 -15.68
C LYS A 180 11.29 9.95 -14.44
N TRP A 181 10.32 9.05 -14.61
CA TRP A 181 9.73 8.25 -13.54
C TRP A 181 10.76 7.43 -12.76
N MET A 182 11.85 7.00 -13.42
CA MET A 182 12.91 6.23 -12.79
C MET A 182 13.82 7.12 -11.96
N ALA A 183 14.15 8.32 -12.46
CA ALA A 183 14.91 9.31 -11.71
C ALA A 183 14.16 9.72 -10.42
N LEU A 184 12.85 9.97 -10.54
CA LEU A 184 11.97 10.24 -9.39
C LEU A 184 11.95 9.05 -8.42
N GLY A 185 11.75 7.83 -8.93
CA GLY A 185 11.76 6.62 -8.09
C GLY A 185 13.09 6.38 -7.36
N LYS A 186 14.22 6.77 -7.96
CA LYS A 186 15.55 6.72 -7.32
C LYS A 186 15.66 7.72 -6.17
N GLU A 187 15.15 8.93 -6.36
CA GLU A 187 15.12 9.96 -5.33
C GLU A 187 14.25 9.53 -4.15
N GLU A 188 13.01 9.09 -4.43
CA GLU A 188 12.08 8.52 -3.43
C GLU A 188 12.74 7.37 -2.65
N HIS A 189 13.45 6.48 -3.34
CA HIS A 189 14.14 5.36 -2.70
C HIS A 189 15.26 5.83 -1.76
N ARG A 190 16.10 6.78 -2.19
CA ARG A 190 17.16 7.35 -1.34
C ARG A 190 16.58 8.03 -0.10
N GLU A 191 15.55 8.86 -0.26
CA GLU A 191 14.89 9.54 0.84
C GLU A 191 14.31 8.54 1.85
N LYS A 192 13.63 7.50 1.37
CA LYS A 192 13.08 6.43 2.20
C LYS A 192 14.17 5.70 2.99
N GLU A 193 15.32 5.43 2.37
CA GLU A 193 16.46 4.79 3.05
C GLU A 193 17.10 5.70 4.10
N GLU A 194 17.25 7.00 3.83
CA GLU A 194 17.77 7.96 4.82
C GLU A 194 16.82 8.12 6.01
N LEU A 195 15.50 8.21 5.76
CA LEU A 195 14.50 8.25 6.82
C LEU A 195 14.51 6.97 7.67
N LYS A 196 14.67 5.79 7.07
CA LYS A 196 14.83 4.52 7.80
C LYS A 196 16.08 4.54 8.69
N LYS A 197 17.23 4.98 8.16
CA LYS A 197 18.47 5.10 8.94
C LYS A 197 18.29 6.04 10.13
N LEU A 198 17.63 7.18 9.92
CA LEU A 198 17.33 8.13 10.99
C LEU A 198 16.40 7.51 12.05
N ALA A 199 15.33 6.86 11.62
CA ALA A 199 14.41 6.16 12.52
C ALA A 199 15.11 5.08 13.35
N MET A 200 16.02 4.31 12.75
CA MET A 200 16.85 3.32 13.44
C MET A 200 17.76 3.95 14.49
N LYS A 201 18.41 5.09 14.16
CA LYS A 201 19.23 5.84 15.13
C LYS A 201 18.40 6.35 16.30
N VAL A 202 17.24 6.94 16.04
CA VAL A 202 16.31 7.40 17.08
C VAL A 202 15.84 6.23 17.96
N HIS A 203 15.53 5.09 17.35
CA HIS A 203 15.14 3.89 18.07
C HIS A 203 16.27 3.38 18.98
N ALA A 204 17.50 3.33 18.48
CA ALA A 204 18.68 2.92 19.26
C ALA A 204 18.95 3.85 20.47
N VAL A 205 18.80 5.16 20.29
CA VAL A 205 18.92 6.13 21.41
C VAL A 205 17.85 5.87 22.46
N LYS A 206 16.59 5.69 22.06
CA LYS A 206 15.48 5.40 22.99
C LYS A 206 15.70 4.08 23.75
N ILE A 207 16.25 3.06 23.10
CA ILE A 207 16.61 1.81 23.78
C ILE A 207 17.68 2.07 24.84
N ARG A 208 18.75 2.80 24.49
CA ARG A 208 19.84 3.11 25.42
C ARG A 208 19.38 3.94 26.61
N GLU A 209 18.54 4.94 26.39
CA GLU A 209 17.94 5.75 27.47
C GLU A 209 17.10 4.88 28.42
N ARG A 210 16.26 3.98 27.88
CA ARG A 210 15.47 3.04 28.69
C ARG A 210 16.36 2.12 29.52
N GLN A 211 17.46 1.62 28.94
CA GLN A 211 18.43 0.79 29.66
C GLN A 211 19.10 1.55 30.80
N MET A 212 19.55 2.79 30.56
CA MET A 212 20.16 3.63 31.60
C MET A 212 19.17 3.96 32.74
N LEU A 213 17.93 4.29 32.42
CA LEU A 213 16.89 4.55 33.43
C LEU A 213 16.56 3.29 34.25
N ALA A 214 16.48 2.13 33.61
CA ALA A 214 16.25 0.85 34.30
C ALA A 214 17.42 0.49 35.22
N GLN A 215 18.67 0.71 34.77
CA GLN A 215 19.87 0.49 35.58
C GLN A 215 19.91 1.43 36.80
N ALA A 216 19.67 2.72 36.61
CA ALA A 216 19.62 3.70 37.69
C ALA A 216 18.52 3.39 38.72
N ALA A 217 17.34 2.98 38.24
CA ALA A 217 16.25 2.54 39.12
C ALA A 217 16.63 1.28 39.93
N GLY A 218 17.27 0.31 39.29
CA GLY A 218 17.77 -0.90 39.95
C GLY A 218 18.82 -0.59 41.03
N GLU A 219 19.79 0.27 40.73
CA GLU A 219 20.81 0.70 41.70
C GLU A 219 20.18 1.42 42.90
N GLN A 220 19.16 2.25 42.66
CA GLN A 220 18.47 2.96 43.72
C GLN A 220 17.66 2.04 44.64
N VAL A 221 17.00 1.01 44.08
CA VAL A 221 16.35 -0.05 44.86
C VAL A 221 17.38 -0.83 45.68
N HIS A 222 18.53 -1.18 45.09
CA HIS A 222 19.58 -1.92 45.78
C HIS A 222 20.15 -1.12 46.97
N LYS A 223 20.41 0.19 46.79
CA LYS A 223 20.82 1.11 47.87
C LYS A 223 19.79 1.17 49.00
N TYR A 224 18.50 1.23 48.66
CA TYR A 224 17.42 1.28 49.66
C TYR A 224 17.36 0.00 50.50
N GLU A 225 17.38 -1.18 49.87
CA GLU A 225 17.34 -2.47 50.58
C GLU A 225 18.59 -2.68 51.44
N MET A 226 19.77 -2.27 50.95
CA MET A 226 20.99 -2.28 51.75
C MET A 226 20.90 -1.37 52.97
N ALA A 227 20.42 -0.13 52.82
CA ALA A 227 20.26 0.80 53.94
C ALA A 227 19.28 0.24 55.00
N LYS A 228 18.20 -0.41 54.54
CA LYS A 228 17.24 -1.10 55.40
C LYS A 228 17.89 -2.27 56.16
N ALA A 229 18.72 -3.07 55.50
CA ALA A 229 19.44 -4.19 56.12
C ALA A 229 20.47 -3.72 57.16
N VAL A 230 21.26 -2.70 56.85
CA VAL A 230 22.23 -2.08 57.79
C VAL A 230 21.53 -1.60 59.06
N LYS A 231 20.37 -0.95 58.90
CA LYS A 231 19.55 -0.50 60.03
C LYS A 231 19.01 -1.66 60.87
N ALA A 232 18.56 -2.74 60.23
CA ALA A 232 18.04 -3.93 60.92
C ALA A 232 19.12 -4.71 61.67
N LEU A 233 20.36 -4.72 61.17
CA LEU A 233 21.49 -5.42 61.77
C LEU A 233 22.27 -4.59 62.81
N CYS A 234 21.85 -3.35 63.10
CA CYS A 234 22.54 -2.43 64.00
C CYS A 234 24.03 -2.27 63.67
N TRP A 235 24.35 -2.18 62.38
CA TRP A 235 25.74 -2.06 61.94
C TRP A 235 26.41 -0.77 62.50
N PRO A 236 27.58 -0.87 63.15
CA PRO A 236 28.18 0.25 63.89
C PRO A 236 29.05 1.20 63.03
N GLY A 237 29.36 0.86 61.77
CA GLY A 237 30.18 1.69 60.88
C GLY A 237 29.36 2.54 59.90
N GLU A 238 30.04 3.43 59.15
CA GLU A 238 29.35 4.25 58.14
C GLU A 238 28.86 3.43 56.94
N PHE A 239 27.61 3.66 56.50
CA PHE A 239 27.00 3.01 55.33
C PHE A 239 27.89 3.08 54.08
N ARG A 240 28.57 4.22 53.88
CA ARG A 240 29.42 4.46 52.71
C ARG A 240 30.63 3.52 52.64
N ILE A 241 31.14 3.07 53.78
CA ILE A 241 32.26 2.12 53.86
C ILE A 241 31.79 0.73 53.47
N LEU A 242 30.64 0.30 53.98
CA LEU A 242 30.05 -1.00 53.65
C LEU A 242 29.62 -1.08 52.19
N TRP A 243 29.01 -0.02 51.66
CA TRP A 243 28.64 0.08 50.24
C TRP A 243 29.87 -0.12 49.36
N LYS A 244 30.96 0.63 49.60
CA LYS A 244 32.23 0.48 48.85
C LYS A 244 32.88 -0.90 48.96
N ALA A 245 32.66 -1.65 50.05
CA ALA A 245 33.23 -2.98 50.24
C ALA A 245 32.43 -4.08 49.52
N LEU A 246 31.13 -3.84 49.29
CA LEU A 246 30.19 -4.74 48.62
C LEU A 246 30.02 -4.46 47.13
N ASP A 247 30.16 -3.19 46.71
CA ASP A 247 30.33 -2.80 45.31
C ASP A 247 31.68 -3.36 44.81
N LYS A 248 31.69 -4.65 44.50
CA LYS A 248 32.76 -5.30 43.75
C LYS A 248 32.35 -5.35 42.30
N ASP A 249 32.41 -4.20 41.63
CA ASP A 249 32.82 -4.18 40.23
C ASP A 249 33.89 -3.07 40.09
N PRO A 250 35.05 -3.34 39.46
CA PRO A 250 36.13 -2.37 39.25
C PRO A 250 35.73 -1.20 38.34
#